data_AF-A0A925XK31-F1
#
_entry.id   AF-A0A925XK31-F1
#
_cell.length_a   1.000
_cell.length_b   1.000
_cell.length_c   1.000
_cell.angle_alpha   90.00
_cell.angle_beta   90.00
_cell.angle_gamma   90.00
#
_symmetry.space_group_name_H-M   'P 1'
#
loop_
_entity.id
_entity.type
_entity.pdbx_description
1 polymer ?
#
loop_
_entity_poly.entity_id
_entity_poly.type
_entity_poly.pdbx_seq_one_letter_code
_entity_poly.pdbx_strand_id
1 'polypeptide(L)'
;RNTFESLLQQETTPIAGAFFHSDDMALASVPALKGTIHEKMLVVAVDGQKEGLDAVKNGVLAATSVNPVCRIHRTALFLGQFFARNKESVGQAPLEIITPGPLVTADNPRVLEAMYYLADPAHCIV
;
A
#
# COMPACT_ATOMS: atom_id res chain seq x y z
N ARG A 1 15.35 14.78 2.75
CA ARG A 1 15.46 13.71 1.73
C ARG A 1 16.28 12.51 2.22
N ASN A 2 16.96 12.58 3.38
CA ASN A 2 17.79 11.48 3.89
C ASN A 2 17.38 11.01 5.30
N THR A 3 16.10 11.15 5.66
CA THR A 3 15.64 10.92 7.04
C THR A 3 15.84 9.46 7.45
N PHE A 4 15.58 8.51 6.52
CA PHE A 4 15.74 7.09 6.79
C PHE A 4 17.22 6.72 6.95
N GLU A 5 18.10 7.13 6.03
CA GLU A 5 19.53 6.81 6.17
C GLU A 5 20.15 7.43 7.42
N SER A 6 19.70 8.65 7.78
CA SER A 6 20.17 9.33 8.99
C SER A 6 19.75 8.59 10.27
N LEU A 7 18.57 7.95 10.26
CA LEU A 7 18.11 7.08 11.35
C LEU A 7 18.96 5.80 11.43
N LEU A 8 19.18 5.12 10.30
CA LEU A 8 19.99 3.91 10.24
C LEU A 8 21.42 4.14 10.77
N GLN A 9 22.02 5.29 10.47
CA GLN A 9 23.38 5.62 10.91
C GLN A 9 23.52 5.85 12.42
N GLN A 10 22.43 6.22 13.11
CA GLN A 10 22.44 6.48 14.55
C GLN A 10 22.33 5.19 15.37
N GLU A 11 21.80 4.13 14.76
CA GLU A 11 21.55 2.88 15.46
C GLU A 11 22.80 2.02 15.51
N THR A 12 23.09 1.53 16.71
CA THR A 12 24.22 0.62 16.96
C THR A 12 23.80 -0.84 17.01
N THR A 13 22.50 -1.11 16.93
CA THR A 13 21.92 -2.45 16.94
C THR A 13 20.96 -2.63 15.76
N PRO A 14 20.80 -3.86 15.23
CA PRO A 14 19.88 -4.10 14.12
C PRO A 14 18.42 -3.76 14.49
N ILE A 15 17.85 -2.76 13.83
CA ILE A 15 16.39 -2.54 13.79
C ILE A 15 15.69 -3.74 13.14
N ALA A 16 14.65 -4.26 13.79
CA ALA A 16 13.92 -5.44 13.34
C ALA A 16 12.99 -5.20 12.15
N GLY A 17 12.41 -4.00 12.02
CA GLY A 17 11.49 -3.69 10.93
C GLY A 17 11.24 -2.20 10.71
N ALA A 18 10.72 -1.87 9.53
CA ALA A 18 10.30 -0.53 9.15
C ALA A 18 8.94 -0.58 8.45
N PHE A 19 8.13 0.44 8.74
CA PHE A 19 6.84 0.67 8.12
C PHE A 19 6.90 1.96 7.29
N PHE A 20 6.39 1.88 6.06
CA PHE A 20 6.29 3.00 5.14
C PHE A 20 4.83 3.24 4.74
N HIS A 21 4.47 4.51 4.55
CA HIS A 21 3.11 4.91 4.18
C HIS A 21 2.77 4.67 2.71
N SER A 22 3.76 4.35 1.86
CA SER A 22 3.55 3.94 0.47
C SER A 22 4.61 2.92 0.04
N ASP A 23 4.27 2.12 -0.97
CA ASP A 23 5.20 1.20 -1.63
C ASP A 23 6.39 1.98 -2.20
N ASP A 24 6.16 3.13 -2.83
CA ASP A 24 7.22 4.00 -3.37
C ASP A 24 8.23 4.43 -2.30
N MET A 25 7.75 4.82 -1.12
CA MET A 25 8.62 5.20 -0.01
C MET A 25 9.45 4.02 0.47
N ALA A 26 8.86 2.83 0.56
CA ALA A 26 9.57 1.62 0.95
C ALA A 26 10.64 1.25 -0.08
N LEU A 27 10.27 1.21 -1.35
CA LEU A 27 11.15 0.82 -2.45
C LEU A 27 12.31 1.80 -2.64
N ALA A 28 12.09 3.10 -2.41
CA ALA A 28 13.16 4.09 -2.40
C ALA A 28 14.14 3.90 -1.22
N SER A 29 13.69 3.30 -0.12
CA SER A 29 14.44 3.19 1.14
C SER A 29 15.19 1.87 1.29
N VAL A 30 14.69 0.76 0.71
CA VAL A 30 15.33 -0.57 0.79
C VAL A 30 16.81 -0.57 0.37
N PRO A 31 17.24 0.13 -0.69
CA PRO A 31 18.66 0.14 -1.09
C PRO A 31 19.62 0.63 0.01
N ALA A 32 19.14 1.48 0.92
CA ALA A 32 19.95 2.00 2.03
C ALA A 32 20.27 0.94 3.11
N LEU A 33 19.56 -0.19 3.13
CA LEU A 33 19.78 -1.28 4.08
C LEU A 33 20.98 -2.15 3.70
N LYS A 34 21.33 -2.21 2.41
CA LYS A 34 22.33 -3.14 1.86
C LYS A 34 23.71 -2.89 2.48
N GLY A 35 24.34 -3.96 2.99
CA GLY A 35 25.67 -3.87 3.61
C GLY A 35 25.71 -3.12 4.95
N THR A 36 24.55 -2.80 5.54
CA THR A 36 24.46 -2.22 6.90
C THR A 36 24.11 -3.31 7.91
N ILE A 37 24.17 -2.98 9.21
CA ILE A 37 23.66 -3.86 10.29
C ILE A 37 22.15 -4.14 10.18
N HIS A 38 21.44 -3.40 9.33
CA HIS A 38 19.99 -3.48 9.12
C HIS A 38 19.57 -4.27 7.88
N GLU A 39 20.50 -4.96 7.20
CA GLU A 39 20.22 -5.66 5.93
C GLU A 39 19.08 -6.71 6.03
N LYS A 40 18.81 -7.22 7.24
CA LYS A 40 17.74 -8.20 7.52
C LYS A 40 16.43 -7.58 8.04
N MET A 41 16.30 -6.26 7.98
CA MET A 41 15.11 -5.55 8.45
C MET A 41 13.86 -5.99 7.67
N LEU A 42 12.78 -6.27 8.40
CA LEU A 42 11.47 -6.51 7.79
C LEU A 42 10.88 -5.19 7.30
N VAL A 43 10.67 -5.04 6.00
CA VAL A 43 10.09 -3.83 5.41
C VAL A 43 8.65 -4.10 4.99
N VAL A 44 7.72 -3.26 5.45
CA VAL A 44 6.30 -3.31 5.08
C VAL A 44 5.81 -1.95 4.61
N ALA A 45 4.80 -1.96 3.75
CA ALA A 45 4.29 -0.75 3.11
C ALA A 45 2.75 -0.75 2.95
N VAL A 46 2.23 0.30 2.32
CA VAL A 46 0.82 0.49 1.98
C VAL A 46 0.75 0.92 0.51
N ASP A 47 -0.41 0.73 -0.11
CA ASP A 47 -0.85 1.04 -1.48
C ASP A 47 -1.15 -0.23 -2.26
N GLY A 48 -0.25 -1.21 -2.24
CA GLY A 48 -0.41 -2.45 -2.98
C GLY A 48 -0.40 -2.23 -4.50
N GLN A 49 0.43 -1.28 -4.95
CA GLN A 49 0.67 -1.03 -6.37
C GLN A 49 1.42 -2.22 -6.98
N LYS A 50 1.42 -2.33 -8.31
CA LYS A 50 2.05 -3.46 -9.01
C LYS A 50 3.51 -3.68 -8.58
N GLU A 51 4.27 -2.61 -8.44
CA GLU A 51 5.65 -2.60 -8.00
C GLU A 51 5.79 -3.07 -6.54
N GLY A 52 4.84 -2.72 -5.67
CA GLY A 52 4.75 -3.21 -4.30
C GLY A 52 4.42 -4.71 -4.25
N LEU A 53 3.50 -5.18 -5.09
CA LEU A 53 3.18 -6.61 -5.23
C LEU A 53 4.38 -7.41 -5.74
N ASP A 54 5.11 -6.89 -6.74
CA ASP A 54 6.36 -7.45 -7.25
C ASP A 54 7.41 -7.53 -6.13
N ALA A 55 7.50 -6.50 -5.29
CA ALA A 55 8.43 -6.49 -4.19
C ALA A 55 8.07 -7.50 -3.10
N VAL A 56 6.78 -7.70 -2.80
CA VAL A 56 6.33 -8.79 -1.91
C VAL A 56 6.65 -10.16 -2.51
N LYS A 57 6.34 -10.36 -3.80
CA LYS A 57 6.60 -11.62 -4.51
C LYS A 57 8.08 -11.98 -4.54
N ASN A 58 8.95 -10.98 -4.70
CA ASN A 58 10.40 -11.16 -4.76
C ASN A 58 11.09 -11.14 -3.38
N GLY A 59 10.34 -11.03 -2.28
CA GLY A 59 10.88 -11.02 -0.92
C GLY A 59 11.62 -9.73 -0.53
N VAL A 60 11.43 -8.65 -1.30
CA VAL A 60 11.96 -7.32 -1.02
C VAL A 60 11.14 -6.63 0.08
N LEU A 61 9.82 -6.75 0.01
CA LEU A 61 8.88 -6.35 1.06
C LEU A 61 8.31 -7.60 1.73
N ALA A 62 8.13 -7.55 3.04
CA ALA A 62 7.46 -8.61 3.79
C ALA A 62 5.93 -8.60 3.54
N ALA A 63 5.36 -7.40 3.38
CA ALA A 63 3.94 -7.21 3.13
C ALA A 63 3.65 -5.82 2.55
N THR A 64 2.52 -5.70 1.84
CA THR A 64 1.89 -4.40 1.53
C THR A 64 0.39 -4.48 1.77
N SER A 65 -0.20 -3.43 2.35
CA SER A 65 -1.65 -3.31 2.45
C SER A 65 -2.20 -2.57 1.24
N VAL A 66 -3.14 -3.18 0.52
CA VAL A 66 -3.72 -2.55 -0.67
C VAL A 66 -4.61 -1.39 -0.28
N ASN A 67 -4.37 -0.24 -0.90
CA ASN A 67 -5.28 0.90 -0.88
C ASN A 67 -6.18 0.81 -2.12
N PRO A 68 -7.50 0.52 -1.99
CA PRO A 68 -8.36 0.23 -3.13
C PRO A 68 -8.80 1.51 -3.85
N VAL A 69 -7.84 2.25 -4.44
CA VAL A 69 -8.05 3.60 -4.98
C VAL A 69 -9.15 3.66 -6.03
N CYS A 70 -9.22 2.71 -6.96
CA CYS A 70 -10.31 2.68 -7.95
C CYS A 70 -11.69 2.54 -7.28
N ARG A 71 -11.81 1.77 -6.19
CA ARG A 71 -13.10 1.63 -5.46
C ARG A 71 -13.44 2.89 -4.70
N ILE A 72 -12.47 3.57 -4.09
CA ILE A 72 -12.65 4.86 -3.41
C ILE A 72 -13.22 5.88 -4.40
N HIS A 73 -12.55 6.06 -5.54
CA HIS A 73 -12.96 7.00 -6.58
C HIS A 73 -14.34 6.65 -7.17
N ARG A 74 -14.57 5.37 -7.48
CA ARG A 74 -15.87 4.90 -7.98
C ARG A 74 -17.01 5.17 -7.00
N THR A 75 -16.78 4.92 -5.71
CA THR A 75 -17.79 5.15 -4.67
C THR A 75 -18.13 6.63 -4.55
N ALA A 76 -17.12 7.50 -4.58
CA ALA A 76 -17.32 8.94 -4.59
C ALA A 76 -18.17 9.41 -5.79
N LEU A 77 -17.89 8.89 -6.99
CA LEU A 77 -18.66 9.20 -8.19
C LEU A 77 -20.12 8.73 -8.09
N PHE A 78 -20.36 7.50 -7.63
CA PHE A 78 -21.71 6.97 -7.48
C PHE A 78 -22.55 7.77 -6.49
N LEU A 79 -21.96 8.16 -5.35
CA LEU A 79 -22.64 8.99 -4.36
C LEU A 79 -22.90 10.39 -4.91
N GLY A 80 -21.90 11.03 -5.51
CA GLY A 80 -22.09 12.35 -6.13
C GLY A 80 -23.23 12.35 -7.15
N GLN A 81 -23.29 11.33 -8.00
CA GLN A 81 -24.37 11.16 -8.97
C GLN A 81 -25.73 10.92 -8.32
N PHE A 82 -25.80 10.04 -7.31
CA PHE A 82 -27.03 9.76 -6.58
C PHE A 82 -27.61 11.02 -5.93
N PHE A 83 -26.77 11.80 -5.26
CA PHE A 83 -27.18 13.04 -4.60
C PHE A 83 -27.66 14.07 -5.60
N ALA A 84 -26.91 14.27 -6.70
CA ALA A 84 -27.28 15.20 -7.76
C ALA A 84 -28.62 14.85 -8.42
N ARG A 85 -28.88 13.56 -8.68
CA ARG A 85 -30.12 13.10 -9.35
C ARG A 85 -31.34 13.14 -8.45
N ASN A 86 -31.18 12.77 -7.18
CA ASN A 86 -32.28 12.68 -6.22
C ASN A 86 -32.49 13.97 -5.41
N LYS A 87 -31.61 14.96 -5.58
CA LYS A 87 -31.62 16.23 -4.81
C LYS A 87 -31.48 16.01 -3.30
N GLU A 88 -30.73 14.98 -2.92
CA GLU A 88 -30.39 14.67 -1.52
C GLU A 88 -29.39 15.70 -0.98
N SER A 89 -29.46 15.98 0.33
CA SER A 89 -28.50 16.89 0.96
C SER A 89 -27.26 16.14 1.41
N VAL A 90 -26.07 16.71 1.15
CA VAL A 90 -24.77 16.11 1.55
C VAL A 90 -24.72 15.77 3.05
N GLY A 91 -25.44 16.52 3.89
CA GLY A 91 -25.55 16.25 5.34
C GLY A 91 -26.23 14.93 5.72
N GLN A 92 -26.89 14.26 4.78
CA GLN A 92 -27.47 12.92 4.96
C GLN A 92 -26.50 11.79 4.57
N ALA A 93 -25.34 12.12 3.96
CA ALA A 93 -24.32 11.12 3.67
C ALA A 93 -23.62 10.67 4.96
N PRO A 94 -23.21 9.40 5.06
CA PRO A 94 -22.19 9.00 6.02
C PRO A 94 -20.94 9.87 5.85
N LEU A 95 -20.36 10.33 6.96
CA LEU A 95 -19.11 11.12 6.94
C LEU A 95 -17.93 10.33 6.36
N GLU A 96 -17.95 9.02 6.51
CA GLU A 96 -16.91 8.12 6.03
C GLU A 96 -17.54 6.85 5.49
N ILE A 97 -16.97 6.34 4.39
CA ILE A 97 -17.29 5.04 3.83
C ILE A 97 -15.99 4.28 3.69
N ILE A 98 -15.85 3.24 4.51
CA ILE A 98 -14.67 2.39 4.50
C ILE A 98 -14.71 1.53 3.24
N THR A 99 -13.64 1.59 2.45
CA THR A 99 -13.41 0.70 1.32
C THR A 99 -12.36 -0.35 1.73
N PRO A 100 -12.74 -1.62 1.91
CA PRO A 100 -11.81 -2.62 2.41
C PRO A 100 -10.69 -2.90 1.40
N GLY A 101 -9.45 -2.88 1.89
CA GLY A 101 -8.25 -3.30 1.18
C GLY A 101 -7.59 -4.48 1.89
N PRO A 102 -7.16 -5.54 1.18
CA PRO A 102 -6.50 -6.68 1.82
C PRO A 102 -5.04 -6.39 2.18
N LEU A 103 -4.55 -7.09 3.20
CA LEU A 103 -3.12 -7.29 3.42
C LEU A 103 -2.59 -8.31 2.42
N VAL A 104 -1.50 -7.99 1.75
CA VAL A 104 -0.82 -8.87 0.79
C VAL A 104 0.53 -9.30 1.36
N THR A 105 0.75 -10.61 1.36
CA THR A 105 1.94 -11.28 1.88
C THR A 105 2.31 -12.46 0.99
N ALA A 106 3.57 -12.87 1.02
CA ALA A 106 4.04 -14.02 0.22
C ALA A 106 3.49 -15.37 0.71
N ASP A 107 3.08 -15.48 1.97
CA ASP A 107 2.49 -16.69 2.56
C ASP A 107 1.01 -16.89 2.18
N ASN A 108 0.37 -15.87 1.60
CA ASN A 108 -0.99 -15.94 1.08
C ASN A 108 -1.03 -15.76 -0.45
N PRO A 109 -0.61 -16.77 -1.23
CA PRO A 109 -0.50 -16.67 -2.68
C PRO A 109 -1.85 -16.39 -3.36
N ARG A 110 -2.97 -16.81 -2.76
CA ARG A 110 -4.31 -16.54 -3.31
C ARG A 110 -4.62 -15.04 -3.32
N VAL A 111 -4.28 -14.34 -2.24
CA VAL A 111 -4.50 -12.89 -2.16
C VAL A 111 -3.53 -12.16 -3.09
N LEU A 112 -2.25 -12.57 -3.11
CA LEU A 112 -1.26 -11.98 -3.99
C LEU A 112 -1.66 -12.07 -5.48
N GLU A 113 -2.02 -13.27 -5.96
CA GLU A 113 -2.46 -13.46 -7.35
C GLU A 113 -3.76 -12.72 -7.67
N ALA A 114 -4.70 -12.66 -6.72
CA ALA A 114 -5.90 -11.86 -6.88
C ALA A 114 -5.58 -10.36 -7.02
N MET A 115 -4.63 -9.83 -6.23
CA MET A 115 -4.25 -8.42 -6.33
C MET A 115 -3.49 -8.13 -7.63
N TYR A 116 -2.65 -9.04 -8.11
CA TYR A 116 -2.04 -8.91 -9.43
C TYR A 116 -3.07 -8.83 -10.55
N TYR A 117 -4.08 -9.70 -10.49
CA TYR A 117 -5.18 -9.64 -11.44
C TYR A 117 -5.87 -8.27 -11.39
N LEU A 118 -6.17 -7.75 -10.19
CA LEU A 118 -6.89 -6.48 -10.07
C LEU A 118 -6.05 -5.23 -10.36
N ALA A 119 -4.73 -5.28 -10.16
CA ALA A 119 -3.77 -4.22 -10.47
C ALA A 119 -3.40 -4.14 -11.97
N ASP A 120 -3.86 -5.10 -12.78
CA ASP A 120 -3.70 -5.04 -14.22
C ASP A 120 -4.54 -3.87 -14.81
N PRO A 121 -3.95 -2.98 -15.62
CA PRO A 121 -4.67 -1.89 -16.29
C PRO A 121 -5.84 -2.35 -17.17
N ALA A 122 -5.89 -3.61 -17.59
CA ALA A 122 -7.03 -4.18 -18.30
C ALA A 122 -8.27 -4.34 -17.41
N HIS A 123 -8.10 -4.41 -16.09
CA HIS A 123 -9.18 -4.65 -15.14
C HIS A 123 -9.57 -3.39 -14.37
N CYS A 124 -8.67 -2.43 -14.16
CA CYS A 124 -8.94 -1.11 -13.55
C CYS A 124 -9.66 -1.20 -12.18
N ILE A 125 -9.31 -2.16 -11.32
CA ILE A 125 -10.01 -2.39 -10.04
C ILE A 125 -9.17 -2.00 -8.82
N VAL A 126 -7.85 -1.97 -8.94
CA VAL A 126 -6.90 -1.49 -7.93
C VAL A 126 -6.03 -0.42 -8.56
#